data_AF-A0A7W8LR45-F1
#
_entry.id   AF-A0A7W8LR45-F1
#
_cell.length_a   1.000
_cell.length_b   1.000
_cell.length_c   1.000
_cell.angle_alpha   90.00
_cell.angle_beta   90.00
_cell.angle_gamma   90.00
#
_symmetry.space_group_name_H-M   'P 1'
#
loop_
_entity.id
_entity.type
_entity.pdbx_description
1 polymer ?
#
loop_
_entity_poly.entity_id
_entity_poly.type
_entity_poly.pdbx_seq_one_letter_code
_entity_poly.pdbx_strand_id
1 'polypeptide(L)' 'MSEKNEVYTLGEVASRLKISTETLRRRIAAGELSAVTLNAGERKHHRITSSQLQAWLGPDVCASLFPGRSE' A
#
# COMPACT_ATOMS: atom_id res chain seq x y z
N MET A 1 -6.22 15.44 15.70
CA MET A 1 -5.16 15.18 14.70
C MET A 1 -5.79 14.30 13.64
N SER A 2 -6.05 14.84 12.45
CA SER A 2 -6.62 14.03 11.35
C SER A 2 -5.52 13.13 10.84
N GLU A 3 -5.45 11.91 11.35
CA GLU A 3 -4.58 10.86 10.83
C GLU A 3 -5.02 10.62 9.39
N LYS A 4 -4.37 11.29 8.43
CA LYS A 4 -4.63 11.11 7.00
C LYS A 4 -4.17 9.69 6.66
N ASN A 5 -5.07 8.72 6.83
CA ASN A 5 -4.85 7.33 6.44
C ASN A 5 -4.90 7.28 4.91
N GLU A 6 -3.80 7.66 4.29
CA GLU A 6 -3.64 7.68 2.84
C GLU A 6 -3.78 6.27 2.29
N VAL A 7 -4.52 6.15 1.18
CA VAL A 7 -4.83 4.87 0.57
C VAL A 7 -4.18 4.79 -0.80
N TYR A 8 -3.21 3.90 -0.92
CA TYR A 8 -2.45 3.66 -2.13
C TYR A 8 -3.00 2.47 -2.92
N THR A 9 -2.84 2.50 -4.24
CA THR A 9 -3.11 1.32 -5.08
C THR A 9 -1.89 0.43 -5.14
N LEU A 10 -2.08 -0.85 -5.50
CA LEU A 10 -0.93 -1.72 -5.82
C LEU A 10 -0.03 -1.12 -6.89
N GLY A 11 -0.59 -0.42 -7.89
CA GLY A 11 0.19 0.23 -8.95
C GLY A 11 1.07 1.36 -8.44
N GLU A 12 0.51 2.24 -7.59
CA GLU A 12 1.26 3.31 -6.92
C GLU A 12 2.40 2.73 -6.08
N VAL A 13 2.10 1.77 -5.22
CA VAL A 13 3.08 1.13 -4.33
C VAL A 13 4.16 0.41 -5.14
N ALA A 14 3.77 -0.32 -6.19
CA ALA A 14 4.68 -1.01 -7.10
C ALA A 14 5.64 -0.03 -7.77
N SER A 15 5.12 1.08 -8.28
CA SER A 15 5.89 2.10 -8.96
C SER A 15 6.92 2.76 -8.01
N ARG A 16 6.52 3.10 -6.78
CA ARG A 16 7.43 3.70 -5.79
C ARG A 16 8.50 2.74 -5.29
N LEU A 17 8.13 1.48 -5.07
CA LEU A 17 9.07 0.44 -4.65
C LEU A 17 9.90 -0.14 -5.82
N LYS A 18 9.62 0.28 -7.06
CA LYS A 18 10.23 -0.26 -8.29
C LYS A 18 10.12 -1.79 -8.39
N ILE A 19 8.98 -2.34 -7.97
CA ILE A 19 8.67 -3.77 -8.07
C ILE A 19 7.40 -3.98 -8.89
N SER A 20 7.16 -5.20 -9.34
CA SER A 20 5.92 -5.53 -10.05
C SER A 20 4.73 -5.62 -9.09
N THR A 21 3.55 -5.24 -9.59
CA THR A 21 2.27 -5.44 -8.86
C THR A 21 2.03 -6.91 -8.53
N GLU A 22 2.54 -7.83 -9.35
CA GLU A 22 2.50 -9.26 -9.10
C GLU A 22 3.31 -9.66 -7.87
N THR A 23 4.49 -9.06 -7.66
CA THR A 23 5.30 -9.24 -6.45
C THR A 23 4.52 -8.81 -5.21
N LEU A 24 3.84 -7.67 -5.26
CA LEU A 24 2.97 -7.22 -4.17
C LEU A 24 1.82 -8.19 -3.92
N ARG A 25 1.17 -8.70 -4.97
CA ARG A 25 0.10 -9.71 -4.83
C ARG A 25 0.61 -11.00 -4.18
N ARG A 26 1.80 -11.46 -4.53
CA ARG A 26 2.42 -12.65 -3.90
C ARG A 26 2.70 -12.41 -2.42
N ARG A 27 3.20 -11.22 -2.04
CA ARG A 27 3.41 -10.86 -0.63
C ARG A 27 2.11 -10.76 0.16
N ILE A 28 1.04 -10.24 -0.46
CA ILE A 28 -0.29 -10.22 0.15
C ILE A 28 -0.81 -11.65 0.34
N ALA A 29 -0.67 -12.52 -0.67
CA ALA A 29 -1.06 -13.92 -0.58
C ALA A 29 -0.24 -14.71 0.45
N ALA A 30 1.04 -14.35 0.63
CA ALA A 30 1.91 -14.91 1.65
C ALA A 30 1.63 -14.39 3.07
N GLY A 31 0.79 -13.35 3.22
CA GLY A 31 0.48 -12.72 4.50
C GLY A 31 1.54 -11.72 4.99
N GLU A 32 2.57 -11.42 4.20
CA GLU A 32 3.62 -10.44 4.55
C GLU A 32 3.12 -9.00 4.45
N LEU A 33 2.14 -8.75 3.57
CA LEU A 33 1.56 -7.43 3.32
C LEU A 33 0.05 -7.46 3.45
N SER A 34 -0.50 -6.64 4.35
CA SER A 34 -1.95 -6.47 4.46
C SER A 34 -2.46 -5.48 3.42
N ALA A 35 -3.56 -5.84 2.74
CA ALA A 35 -4.23 -5.00 1.76
C ALA A 35 -5.74 -5.13 1.91
N VAL A 36 -6.45 -4.00 1.79
CA VAL A 36 -7.91 -3.96 1.72
C VAL A 36 -8.35 -4.31 0.30
N THR A 37 -9.14 -5.37 0.17
CA THR A 37 -9.73 -5.73 -1.13
C THR A 37 -11.11 -5.10 -1.24
N LEU A 38 -11.24 -4.14 -2.15
CA LEU A 38 -12.51 -3.54 -2.53
C LEU A 38 -13.11 -4.35 -3.69
N ASN A 39 -14.27 -4.95 -3.46
CA ASN A 39 -15.06 -5.55 -4.52
C ASN A 39 -15.91 -4.44 -5.15
N ALA A 40 -15.41 -3.85 -6.24
CA ALA A 40 -16.17 -2.87 -7.03
C ALA A 40 -16.68 -3.58 -8.29
N GLY A 41 -17.85 -4.20 -8.19
CA GLY A 41 -18.44 -4.98 -9.28
C GLY A 41 -17.61 -6.21 -9.65
N GLU A 42 -17.31 -6.38 -10.94
CA GLU A 42 -16.60 -7.55 -11.48
C GLU A 42 -15.07 -7.52 -11.26
N ARG A 43 -14.51 -6.38 -10.80
CA ARG A 43 -13.05 -6.21 -10.62
C ARG A 43 -12.67 -6.08 -9.15
N LYS A 44 -11.72 -6.91 -8.72
CA LYS A 44 -11.10 -6.83 -7.39
C LYS A 44 -10.04 -5.74 -7.38
N HIS A 45 -10.28 -4.68 -6.62
CA HIS A 45 -9.31 -3.60 -6.43
C HIS A 45 -8.63 -3.75 -5.07
N HIS A 46 -7.32 -3.96 -5.07
CA HIS A 46 -6.53 -3.98 -3.85
C HIS A 46 -6.01 -2.58 -3.53
N ARG A 47 -6.23 -2.15 -2.29
CA ARG A 47 -5.79 -0.89 -1.73
C ARG A 47 -4.95 -1.16 -0.49
N ILE A 48 -3.89 -0.38 -0.31
CA ILE A 48 -2.99 -0.51 0.84
C ILE A 48 -2.96 0.84 1.55
N THR A 49 -3.19 0.86 2.85
CA THR A 49 -3.14 2.10 3.63
C THR A 49 -1.71 2.44 4.03
N SER A 50 -1.44 3.71 4.32
CA SER A 50 -0.15 4.16 4.88
C SER A 50 0.24 3.35 6.13
N SER A 51 -0.70 3.08 7.04
CA SER A 51 -0.42 2.26 8.23
C SER A 51 -0.02 0.82 7.89
N GLN A 52 -0.60 0.21 6.84
CA GLN A 52 -0.21 -1.12 6.38
C GLN A 52 1.19 -1.12 5.76
N LEU A 53 1.51 -0.09 4.97
CA LEU A 53 2.85 0.09 4.42
C LEU A 53 3.88 0.33 5.53
N GLN A 54 3.54 1.13 6.53
CA GLN A 54 4.38 1.40 7.68
C GLN A 54 4.63 0.14 8.52
N ALA A 55 3.61 -0.70 8.71
CA ALA A 55 3.77 -1.99 9.40
C ALA A 55 4.69 -2.96 8.63
N TRP A 56 4.67 -2.91 7.29
CA TRP A 56 5.43 -3.81 6.43
C TRP A 56 6.86 -3.32 6.12
N LEU A 57 7.04 -2.05 5.76
CA LEU A 57 8.31 -1.44 5.39
C LEU A 57 9.04 -0.80 6.58
N GLY A 58 8.31 -0.51 7.66
CA GLY A 58 8.77 0.30 8.77
C GLY A 58 8.46 1.80 8.58
N PRO A 59 8.42 2.57 9.68
CA PRO A 59 8.11 4.01 9.68
C PRO A 59 9.06 4.84 8.82
N ASP A 60 10.35 4.52 8.86
CA ASP A 60 11.39 5.30 8.17
C ASP A 60 11.29 5.17 6.65
N VAL A 61 11.22 3.91 6.16
CA VAL A 61 11.08 3.60 4.74
C VAL A 61 9.73 4.11 4.20
N CYS A 62 8.66 3.94 4.99
CA CYS A 62 7.35 4.44 4.62
C CYS A 62 7.35 5.96 4.51
N ALA A 63 7.97 6.69 5.44
CA ALA A 63 8.05 8.16 5.38
C ALA A 63 8.91 8.65 4.19
N SER A 64 9.96 7.91 3.84
CA SER A 64 10.84 8.25 2.71
C SER A 64 10.17 8.05 1.35
N LEU A 65 9.44 6.95 1.17
CA LEU A 65 8.78 6.60 -0.10
C LEU A 65 7.35 7.14 -0.22
N PHE A 66 6.70 7.34 0.92
CA PHE A 66 5.34 7.82 1.05
C PHE A 66 5.29 8.99 2.04
N PRO A 67 6.00 10.11 1.75
CA PRO A 67 5.88 11.30 2.57
C PRO A 67 4.43 11.76 2.47
N GLY A 68 3.73 11.79 3.61
CA GLY A 68 2.33 12.20 3.65
C GLY A 68 2.19 13.53 2.92
N ARG A 69 1.20 13.65 2.03
CA ARG A 69 0.96 14.90 1.29
C ARG A 69 0.69 16.03 2.28
N SER A 70 1.74 16.77 2.61
CA SER A 70 1.69 18.07 3.27
C SER A 70 1.14 19.04 2.24
N GLU A 71 -0.17 19.22 2.25
CA GLU A 71 -0.83 20.42 1.71
C GLU A 71 -0.91 21.45 2.83
#